data_AF-A0A3L6QMP1-F1
#
_entry.id   AF-A0A3L6QMP1-F1
#
_cell.length_a   1.000
_cell.length_b   1.000
_cell.length_c   1.000
_cell.angle_alpha   90.00
_cell.angle_beta   90.00
_cell.angle_gamma   90.00
#
_symmetry.space_group_name_H-M   'P 1'
#
loop_
_entity.id
_entity.type
_entity.pdbx_description
1 polymer ?
#
loop_
_entity_poly.entity_id
_entity_poly.type
_entity_poly.pdbx_seq_one_letter_code
_entity_poly.pdbx_strand_id
1 'polypeptide(L)'
;MKWKDMDNAFPGTTAAIWNFLRDKFPEISVGDKGYVMAQVERQYNVRRSRLHTTYRTTKRRPSDVAPEDWQWLIENLWTNEKFKKRSETNSRNRGQQEIKSLVGTKSIVQIAYEQEHAAALQGEVLRLTEANNQLRDELQSQREELTSQRRTVEEQSLDIERLVDQKLEERMRAYFARMTNSACVIPSSTSTCAADNQGDPN
;
A
#
# COMPACT_ATOMS: atom_id res chain seq x y z
N MET A 1 -10.81 8.09 38.83
CA MET A 1 -11.88 9.04 39.14
C MET A 1 -12.62 9.21 37.83
N LYS A 2 -13.91 8.92 37.80
CA LYS A 2 -14.71 9.00 36.58
C LYS A 2 -15.10 10.46 36.33
N TRP A 3 -15.39 10.82 35.08
CA TRP A 3 -15.87 12.18 34.78
C TRP A 3 -17.06 12.58 35.62
N LYS A 4 -18.01 11.65 35.85
CA LYS A 4 -19.16 11.89 36.73
C LYS A 4 -18.74 12.33 38.14
N ASP A 5 -17.68 11.74 38.69
CA ASP A 5 -17.17 12.11 40.01
C ASP A 5 -16.54 13.51 39.99
N MET A 6 -15.87 13.88 38.89
CA MET A 6 -15.26 15.20 38.73
C MET A 6 -16.31 16.28 38.50
N ASP A 7 -17.31 16.02 37.68
CA ASP A 7 -18.41 16.94 37.42
C ASP A 7 -19.30 17.15 38.66
N ASN A 8 -19.48 16.11 39.48
CA ASN A 8 -20.16 16.24 40.78
C ASN A 8 -19.37 17.10 41.77
N ALA A 9 -18.03 17.00 41.77
CA ALA A 9 -17.18 17.79 42.66
C ALA A 9 -17.02 19.24 42.16
N PHE A 10 -16.99 19.42 40.84
CA PHE A 10 -16.79 20.70 40.16
C PHE A 10 -17.77 20.80 38.98
N PRO A 11 -19.01 21.26 39.24
CA PRO A 11 -20.06 21.32 38.22
C PRO A 11 -19.62 22.09 36.98
N GLY A 12 -19.89 21.51 35.80
CA GLY A 12 -19.57 22.13 34.51
C GLY A 12 -18.14 21.87 34.01
N THR A 13 -17.30 21.17 34.77
CA THR A 13 -15.93 20.82 34.36
C THR A 13 -15.91 20.06 33.03
N THR A 14 -16.81 19.07 32.89
CA THR A 14 -16.88 18.25 31.67
C THR A 14 -17.30 19.09 30.46
N ALA A 15 -18.22 20.04 30.67
CA ALA A 15 -18.68 20.96 29.63
C ALA A 15 -17.60 21.97 29.23
N ALA A 16 -16.88 22.53 30.21
CA ALA A 16 -15.78 23.47 29.97
C ALA A 16 -14.64 22.82 29.17
N ILE A 17 -14.24 21.61 29.54
CA ILE A 17 -13.21 20.84 28.81
C ILE A 17 -13.67 20.56 27.38
N TRP A 18 -14.92 20.12 27.21
CA TRP A 18 -15.48 19.86 25.88
C TRP A 18 -15.50 21.11 25.00
N ASN A 19 -15.93 22.25 25.54
CA ASN A 19 -15.97 23.50 24.81
C ASN A 19 -14.56 23.97 24.44
N PHE A 20 -13.59 23.88 25.36
CA PHE A 20 -12.20 24.18 25.08
C PHE A 20 -11.62 23.32 23.95
N LEU A 21 -11.93 22.02 23.94
CA LEU A 21 -11.47 21.12 22.88
C LEU A 21 -12.11 21.45 21.54
N ARG A 22 -13.40 21.80 21.49
CA ARG A 22 -14.05 22.23 20.25
C ARG A 22 -13.49 23.54 19.72
N ASP A 23 -13.16 24.50 20.60
CA ASP A 23 -12.55 25.77 20.19
C ASP A 23 -11.14 25.56 19.62
N LYS A 24 -10.38 24.64 20.21
CA LYS A 24 -9.01 24.32 19.75
C LYS A 24 -8.95 23.40 18.54
N PHE A 25 -9.95 22.54 18.38
CA PHE A 25 -10.03 21.51 17.35
C PHE A 25 -11.44 21.51 16.74
N PRO A 26 -11.76 22.49 15.87
CA PRO A 26 -13.08 22.65 15.29
C PRO A 26 -13.50 21.48 14.38
N GLU A 27 -12.55 20.67 13.93
CA GLU A 27 -12.76 19.45 13.15
C GLU A 27 -13.42 18.30 13.96
N ILE A 28 -13.42 18.39 15.29
CA ILE A 28 -14.03 17.36 16.13
C ILE A 28 -15.56 17.49 16.08
N SER A 29 -16.22 16.44 15.57
CA SER A 29 -17.67 16.38 15.52
C SER A 29 -18.29 16.26 16.91
N VAL A 30 -19.51 16.79 17.08
CA VAL A 30 -20.31 16.59 18.30
C VAL A 30 -20.60 15.10 18.55
N GLY A 31 -20.68 14.30 17.48
CA GLY A 31 -20.83 12.84 17.57
C GLY A 31 -19.65 12.14 18.25
N ASP A 32 -18.45 12.71 18.19
CA ASP A 32 -17.23 12.11 18.73
C ASP A 32 -16.99 12.45 20.20
N LYS A 33 -17.87 13.25 20.82
CA LYS A 33 -17.75 13.72 22.20
C LYS A 33 -17.47 12.59 23.19
N GLY A 34 -18.16 11.47 23.06
CA GLY A 34 -17.97 10.32 23.95
C GLY A 34 -16.54 9.77 23.89
N TYR A 35 -16.01 9.57 22.69
CA TYR A 35 -14.67 9.04 22.46
C TYR A 35 -13.59 10.02 22.93
N VAL A 36 -13.72 11.29 22.52
CA VAL A 36 -12.76 12.35 22.90
C VAL A 36 -12.70 12.51 24.41
N MET A 37 -13.86 12.60 25.08
CA MET A 37 -13.88 12.72 26.53
C MET A 37 -13.32 11.46 27.22
N ALA A 38 -13.56 10.26 26.70
CA ALA A 38 -12.95 9.04 27.25
C ALA A 38 -11.42 9.06 27.15
N GLN A 39 -10.87 9.56 26.03
CA GLN A 39 -9.43 9.70 25.86
C GLN A 39 -8.82 10.73 26.82
N VAL A 40 -9.49 11.88 27.02
CA VAL A 40 -9.06 12.87 28.01
C VAL A 40 -9.10 12.27 29.42
N GLU A 41 -10.10 11.43 29.75
CA GLU A 41 -10.19 10.74 31.05
C GLU A 41 -8.96 9.87 31.29
N ARG A 42 -8.56 9.15 30.23
CA ARG A 42 -7.41 8.26 30.26
C ARG A 42 -6.13 9.05 30.49
N GLN A 43 -5.92 10.13 29.75
CA GLN A 43 -4.75 10.99 29.91
C GLN A 43 -4.67 11.59 31.31
N TYR A 44 -5.79 12.09 31.83
CA TYR A 44 -5.89 12.58 33.20
C TYR A 44 -5.53 11.50 34.23
N ASN A 45 -6.10 10.30 34.11
CA ASN A 45 -5.81 9.21 35.05
C ASN A 45 -4.35 8.75 34.98
N VAL A 46 -3.74 8.71 33.80
CA VAL A 46 -2.31 8.39 33.63
C VAL A 46 -1.45 9.47 34.31
N ARG A 47 -1.71 10.75 34.04
CA ARG A 47 -1.00 11.86 34.67
C ARG A 47 -1.13 11.80 36.19
N ARG A 48 -2.35 11.62 36.70
CA ARG A 48 -2.63 11.51 38.14
C ARG A 48 -1.92 10.33 38.79
N SER A 49 -1.81 9.19 38.10
CA SER A 49 -1.05 8.03 38.57
C SER A 49 0.44 8.36 38.71
N ARG A 50 1.03 9.04 37.72
CA ARG A 50 2.43 9.50 37.77
C ARG A 50 2.67 10.45 38.94
N LEU A 51 1.77 11.42 39.14
CA LEU A 51 1.84 12.36 40.27
C LEU A 51 1.80 11.63 41.63
N HIS A 52 0.91 10.66 41.77
CA HIS A 52 0.82 9.85 43.00
C HIS A 52 2.10 9.02 43.24
N THR A 53 2.71 8.47 42.18
CA THR A 53 4.02 7.80 42.29
C THR A 53 5.09 8.77 42.79
N THR A 54 5.16 9.98 42.22
CA THR A 54 6.12 11.01 42.65
C THR A 54 5.92 11.38 44.12
N TYR A 55 4.67 11.54 44.55
CA TYR A 55 4.32 11.79 45.95
C TYR A 55 4.84 10.66 46.86
N ARG A 56 4.65 9.39 46.48
CA ARG A 56 5.11 8.26 47.28
C ARG A 56 6.62 8.11 47.35
N THR A 57 7.35 8.43 46.28
CA THR A 57 8.80 8.19 46.19
C THR A 57 9.62 9.36 46.70
N THR A 58 9.34 10.57 46.21
CA THR A 58 10.17 11.76 46.47
C THR A 58 9.49 12.80 47.34
N LYS A 59 8.14 12.76 47.41
CA LYS A 59 7.29 13.80 48.03
C LYS A 59 7.49 15.21 47.45
N ARG A 60 8.29 15.38 46.39
CA ARG A 60 8.54 16.68 45.75
C ARG A 60 7.41 17.02 44.79
N ARG A 61 6.95 18.27 44.84
CA ARG A 61 6.00 18.82 43.88
C ARG A 61 6.67 18.97 42.50
N PRO A 62 6.10 18.42 41.43
CA PRO A 62 6.54 18.69 40.06
C PRO A 62 6.39 20.18 39.70
N SER A 63 7.32 20.72 38.91
CA SER A 63 7.33 22.14 38.55
C SER A 63 6.12 22.59 37.73
N ASP A 64 5.49 21.66 37.01
CA ASP A 64 4.33 21.87 36.15
C ASP A 64 2.98 21.73 36.87
N VAL A 65 2.98 21.58 38.21
CA VAL A 65 1.77 21.52 39.03
C VAL A 65 1.77 22.68 40.01
N ALA A 66 0.68 23.47 40.05
CA ALA A 66 0.54 24.56 41.00
C ALA A 66 0.64 24.06 42.46
N PRO A 67 1.20 24.85 43.39
CA PRO A 67 1.29 24.45 44.80
C PRO A 67 -0.07 24.08 45.41
N GLU A 68 -1.10 24.84 45.06
CA GLU A 68 -2.46 24.69 45.57
C GLU A 68 -3.08 23.37 45.09
N ASP A 69 -2.94 23.07 43.79
CA ASP A 69 -3.42 21.82 43.20
C ASP A 69 -2.68 20.60 43.77
N TRP A 70 -1.37 20.74 44.00
CA TRP A 70 -0.57 19.67 44.61
C TRP A 70 -1.02 19.37 46.04
N GLN A 71 -1.25 20.41 46.84
CA GLN A 71 -1.74 20.28 48.21
C GLN A 71 -3.14 19.66 48.22
N TRP A 72 -4.03 20.14 47.34
CA TRP A 72 -5.38 19.61 47.22
C TRP A 72 -5.41 18.12 46.87
N LEU A 73 -4.56 17.67 45.93
CA LEU A 73 -4.43 16.26 45.55
C LEU A 73 -4.01 15.37 46.74
N ILE A 74 -3.07 15.86 47.56
CA ILE A 74 -2.63 15.15 48.75
C ILE A 74 -3.81 15.01 49.71
N GLU A 75 -4.42 16.13 50.12
CA GLU A 75 -5.42 16.18 51.18
C GLU A 75 -6.76 15.52 50.83
N ASN A 76 -7.24 15.72 49.60
CA ASN A 76 -8.58 15.32 49.20
C ASN A 76 -8.62 13.97 48.48
N LEU A 77 -7.53 13.58 47.81
CA LEU A 77 -7.48 12.39 46.96
C LEU A 77 -6.61 11.28 47.53
N TRP A 78 -5.38 11.58 47.92
CA TRP A 78 -4.40 10.54 48.29
C TRP A 78 -4.41 10.21 49.79
N THR A 79 -4.78 11.16 50.66
CA THR A 79 -4.97 10.89 52.09
C THR A 79 -6.37 10.39 52.44
N ASN A 80 -7.29 10.37 51.49
CA ASN A 80 -8.65 9.90 51.67
C ASN A 80 -8.68 8.43 52.12
N GLU A 81 -9.40 8.15 53.22
CA GLU A 81 -9.51 6.82 53.82
C GLU A 81 -10.01 5.75 52.83
N LYS A 82 -10.99 6.10 51.98
CA LYS A 82 -11.51 5.18 50.96
C LYS A 82 -10.44 4.83 49.92
N PHE A 83 -9.57 5.78 49.60
CA PHE A 83 -8.47 5.57 48.65
C PHE A 83 -7.36 4.71 49.26
N LYS A 84 -6.95 5.01 50.50
CA LYS A 84 -5.95 4.23 51.24
C LYS A 84 -6.36 2.76 51.37
N LYS A 85 -7.57 2.49 51.88
CA LYS A 85 -8.10 1.12 52.00
C LYS A 85 -8.07 0.36 50.67
N ARG A 86 -8.47 1.01 49.57
CA ARG A 86 -8.44 0.39 48.24
C ARG A 86 -7.02 0.11 47.77
N SER A 87 -6.10 1.05 47.98
CA SER A 87 -4.69 0.90 47.60
C SER A 87 -4.01 -0.23 48.38
N GLU A 88 -4.20 -0.29 49.70
CA GLU A 88 -3.66 -1.32 50.57
C GLU A 88 -4.24 -2.70 50.25
N THR A 89 -5.56 -2.77 50.05
CA THR A 89 -6.23 -4.00 49.62
C THR A 89 -5.67 -4.49 48.29
N ASN A 90 -5.54 -3.61 47.29
CA ASN A 90 -4.95 -3.99 46.00
C ASN A 90 -3.49 -4.44 46.14
N SER A 91 -2.72 -3.79 47.00
CA SER A 91 -1.33 -4.19 47.29
C SER A 91 -1.26 -5.57 47.93
N ARG A 92 -2.13 -5.85 48.91
CA ARG A 92 -2.23 -7.15 49.57
C ARG A 92 -2.69 -8.24 48.61
N ASN A 93 -3.74 -7.98 47.83
CA ASN A 93 -4.23 -8.90 46.81
C ASN A 93 -3.13 -9.23 45.79
N ARG A 94 -2.36 -8.23 45.35
CA ARG A 94 -1.21 -8.43 44.46
C ARG A 94 -0.10 -9.25 45.14
N GLY A 95 0.17 -9.03 46.42
CA GLY A 95 1.13 -9.81 47.18
C GLY A 95 0.70 -11.27 47.40
N GLN A 96 -0.61 -11.52 47.43
CA GLN A 96 -1.21 -12.85 47.57
C GLN A 96 -1.43 -13.57 46.21
N GLN A 97 -1.10 -12.94 45.08
CA GLN A 97 -1.19 -13.60 43.78
C GLN A 97 -0.05 -14.62 43.62
N GLU A 98 -0.39 -15.90 43.72
CA GLU A 98 0.55 -17.02 43.49
C GLU A 98 0.86 -17.21 42.00
N ILE A 99 -0.14 -17.02 41.13
CA ILE A 99 0.04 -17.05 39.68
C ILE A 99 0.28 -15.61 39.20
N LYS A 100 1.53 -15.29 38.88
CA LYS A 100 1.86 -14.08 38.12
C LYS A 100 1.26 -14.26 36.72
N SER A 101 0.31 -13.41 36.33
CA SER A 101 -0.18 -13.38 34.94
C SER A 101 1.02 -13.36 34.00
N LEU A 102 1.18 -14.43 33.20
CA LEU A 102 2.15 -14.48 32.10
C LEU A 102 1.83 -13.45 31.02
N VAL A 103 0.66 -12.79 31.10
CA VAL A 103 0.13 -11.86 30.12
C VAL A 103 0.00 -10.43 30.67
N GLY A 104 0.98 -9.97 31.46
CA GLY A 104 1.08 -8.56 31.86
C GLY A 104 -0.21 -7.96 32.47
N THR A 105 -0.46 -6.67 32.19
CA THR A 105 -1.66 -5.92 32.65
C THR A 105 -2.85 -6.01 31.69
N LYS A 106 -2.74 -6.76 30.59
CA LYS A 106 -3.85 -6.89 29.62
C LYS A 106 -4.93 -7.81 30.22
N SER A 107 -6.19 -7.43 30.05
CA SER A 107 -7.32 -8.29 30.43
C SER A 107 -7.34 -9.54 29.55
N ILE A 108 -7.76 -10.69 30.11
CA ILE A 108 -7.97 -11.94 29.34
C ILE A 108 -8.88 -11.68 28.14
N VAL A 109 -9.91 -10.84 28.29
CA VAL A 109 -10.81 -10.44 27.20
C VAL A 109 -10.07 -9.72 26.08
N GLN A 110 -9.14 -8.83 26.43
CA GLN A 110 -8.34 -8.10 25.45
C GLN A 110 -7.37 -9.03 24.72
N ILE A 111 -6.79 -10.01 25.41
CA ILE A 111 -5.90 -11.00 24.81
C ILE A 111 -6.66 -11.90 23.84
N ALA A 112 -7.85 -12.36 24.22
CA ALA A 112 -8.71 -13.16 23.35
C ALA A 112 -9.12 -12.38 22.09
N TYR A 113 -9.53 -11.11 22.26
CA TYR A 113 -9.85 -10.24 21.13
C TYR A 113 -8.66 -10.02 20.19
N GLU A 114 -7.47 -9.74 20.74
CA GLU A 114 -6.25 -9.56 19.94
C GLU A 114 -5.86 -10.85 19.19
N GLN A 115 -6.04 -12.02 19.80
CA GLN A 115 -5.76 -13.31 19.17
C GLN A 115 -6.74 -13.63 18.04
N GLU A 116 -8.04 -13.42 18.25
CA GLU A 116 -9.07 -13.62 17.22
C GLU A 116 -8.84 -12.68 16.04
N HIS A 117 -8.55 -11.41 16.31
CA HIS A 117 -8.23 -10.43 15.26
C HIS A 117 -6.93 -10.77 14.52
N ALA A 118 -5.91 -11.28 15.22
CA ALA A 118 -4.67 -11.73 14.59
C ALA A 118 -4.90 -12.95 13.69
N ALA A 119 -5.73 -13.91 14.12
CA ALA A 119 -6.09 -15.08 13.32
C ALA A 119 -6.87 -14.69 12.06
N ALA A 120 -7.83 -13.76 12.18
CA ALA A 120 -8.57 -13.24 11.03
C ALA A 120 -7.67 -12.54 10.00
N LEU A 121 -6.73 -11.70 10.47
CA LEU A 121 -5.72 -11.05 9.63
C LEU A 121 -4.82 -12.07 8.92
N GLN A 122 -4.38 -13.12 9.62
CA GLN A 122 -3.57 -14.18 9.01
C GLN A 122 -4.33 -14.93 7.91
N GLY A 123 -5.62 -15.20 8.12
CA GLY A 123 -6.48 -15.79 7.10
C GLY A 123 -6.55 -14.95 5.82
N GLU A 124 -6.73 -13.64 5.95
CA GLU A 124 -6.80 -12.76 4.78
C GLU A 124 -5.44 -12.61 4.07
N VAL A 125 -4.33 -12.59 4.82
CA VAL A 125 -2.98 -12.58 4.22
C VAL A 125 -2.73 -13.84 3.41
N LEU A 126 -3.13 -15.01 3.90
CA LEU A 126 -3.00 -16.27 3.16
C LEU A 126 -3.81 -16.22 1.86
N ARG A 127 -5.08 -15.79 1.93
CA ARG A 127 -5.95 -15.66 0.76
C ARG A 127 -5.38 -14.71 -0.29
N LEU A 128 -4.87 -13.55 0.13
CA LEU A 128 -4.23 -12.59 -0.76
C LEU A 128 -2.91 -13.11 -1.35
N THR A 129 -2.17 -13.94 -0.61
CA THR A 129 -0.94 -14.56 -1.09
C THR A 129 -1.25 -15.58 -2.18
N GLU A 130 -2.26 -16.43 -1.99
CA GLU A 130 -2.72 -17.38 -3.01
C GLU A 130 -3.21 -16.68 -4.26
N ALA A 131 -4.05 -15.65 -4.12
CA ALA A 131 -4.53 -14.86 -5.25
C ALA A 131 -3.39 -14.18 -6.02
N ASN A 132 -2.39 -13.63 -5.32
CA ASN A 132 -1.22 -13.03 -5.96
C ASN A 132 -0.36 -14.06 -6.72
N ASN A 133 -0.24 -15.28 -6.21
CA ASN A 133 0.47 -16.35 -6.90
C ASN A 133 -0.26 -16.74 -8.20
N GLN A 134 -1.58 -16.92 -8.14
CA GLN A 134 -2.40 -17.19 -9.34
C GLN A 134 -2.27 -16.10 -10.40
N LEU A 135 -2.37 -14.83 -10.00
CA LEU A 135 -2.22 -13.71 -10.92
C LEU A 135 -0.82 -13.65 -11.55
N ARG A 136 0.23 -14.05 -10.82
CA ARG A 136 1.59 -14.15 -11.39
C ARG A 136 1.68 -15.24 -12.44
N ASP A 137 1.08 -16.40 -12.18
CA ASP A 137 1.08 -17.53 -13.11
C ASP A 137 0.31 -17.18 -14.40
N GLU A 138 -0.85 -16.52 -14.27
CA GLU A 138 -1.62 -16.02 -15.40
C GLU A 138 -0.83 -14.98 -16.22
N LEU A 139 -0.19 -14.01 -15.56
CA LEU A 139 0.63 -13.00 -16.22
C LEU A 139 1.81 -13.64 -16.96
N GLN A 140 2.41 -14.68 -16.40
CA GLN A 140 3.51 -15.42 -17.02
C GLN A 140 3.02 -16.19 -18.25
N SER A 141 1.88 -16.88 -18.15
CA SER A 141 1.25 -17.57 -19.29
C SER A 141 0.94 -16.62 -20.44
N GLN A 142 0.35 -15.45 -20.15
CA GLN A 142 0.07 -14.43 -21.17
C GLN A 142 1.34 -13.91 -21.86
N ARG A 143 2.45 -13.75 -21.12
CA ARG A 143 3.73 -13.33 -21.70
C ARG A 143 4.31 -14.39 -22.64
N GLU A 144 4.21 -15.65 -22.26
CA GLU A 144 4.66 -16.77 -23.08
C GLU A 144 3.86 -16.87 -24.38
N GLU A 145 2.53 -16.71 -24.29
CA GLU A 145 1.64 -16.66 -25.45
C GLU A 145 1.98 -15.50 -26.39
N LEU A 146 2.11 -14.27 -25.87
CA LEU A 146 2.49 -13.10 -26.67
C LEU A 146 3.86 -13.28 -27.33
N THR A 147 4.81 -13.90 -26.63
CA THR A 147 6.15 -14.17 -27.17
C THR A 147 6.12 -15.22 -28.28
N SER A 148 5.21 -16.20 -28.18
CA SER A 148 4.96 -17.19 -29.23
C SER A 148 4.37 -16.52 -30.47
N GLN A 149 3.29 -15.74 -30.31
CA GLN A 149 2.65 -15.01 -31.40
C GLN A 149 3.64 -14.07 -32.11
N ARG A 150 4.47 -13.35 -31.36
CA ARG A 150 5.50 -12.47 -31.93
C ARG A 150 6.47 -13.23 -32.83
N ARG A 151 6.97 -14.39 -32.38
CA ARG A 151 7.86 -15.24 -33.19
C ARG A 151 7.21 -15.70 -34.49
N THR A 152 5.93 -16.10 -34.43
CA THR A 152 5.19 -16.52 -35.63
C THR A 152 5.04 -15.38 -36.63
N VAL A 153 4.75 -14.16 -36.17
CA VAL A 153 4.64 -12.98 -37.05
C VAL A 153 6.00 -12.60 -37.64
N GLU A 154 7.07 -12.65 -36.84
CA GLU A 154 8.44 -12.40 -37.31
C GLU A 154 8.85 -13.42 -38.41
N GLU A 155 8.54 -14.70 -38.22
CA GLU A 155 8.82 -15.76 -39.21
C GLU A 155 8.03 -15.55 -40.51
N GLN A 156 6.72 -15.25 -40.40
CA GLN A 156 5.89 -14.90 -41.56
C GLN A 156 6.43 -13.67 -42.30
N SER A 157 6.93 -12.66 -41.59
CA SER A 157 7.52 -11.47 -42.19
C SER A 157 8.77 -11.81 -43.00
N LEU A 158 9.66 -12.65 -42.47
CA LEU A 158 10.87 -13.09 -43.16
C LEU A 158 10.56 -13.92 -44.42
N ASP A 159 9.52 -14.75 -44.38
CA ASP A 159 9.08 -15.50 -45.55
C ASP A 159 8.51 -14.58 -46.64
N ILE A 160 7.77 -13.54 -46.25
CA ILE A 160 7.27 -12.51 -47.18
C ILE A 160 8.43 -11.76 -47.84
N GLU A 161 9.43 -11.32 -47.05
CA GLU A 161 10.63 -10.65 -47.57
C GLU A 161 11.34 -11.53 -48.62
N ARG A 162 11.59 -12.81 -48.30
CA ARG A 162 12.20 -13.77 -49.23
C ARG A 162 11.41 -13.93 -50.53
N LEU A 163 10.08 -13.99 -50.44
CA LEU A 163 9.21 -14.13 -51.62
C LEU A 163 9.26 -12.88 -52.51
N VAL A 164 9.28 -11.69 -51.90
CA VAL A 164 9.38 -10.42 -52.64
C VAL A 164 10.70 -10.34 -53.39
N ASP A 165 11.82 -10.68 -52.74
CA ASP A 165 13.15 -10.71 -53.37
C ASP A 165 13.19 -11.72 -54.54
N GLN A 166 12.66 -12.92 -54.34
CA GLN A 166 12.58 -13.93 -55.40
C GLN A 166 11.77 -13.43 -56.60
N LYS A 167 10.63 -12.78 -56.36
CA LYS A 167 9.79 -12.22 -57.43
C LYS A 167 10.45 -11.05 -58.15
N LEU A 168 11.21 -10.24 -57.42
CA LEU A 168 11.99 -9.14 -58.01
C LEU A 168 13.08 -9.68 -58.93
N GLU A 169 13.83 -10.70 -58.50
CA GLU A 169 14.84 -11.35 -59.33
C GLU A 169 14.24 -12.01 -60.58
N GLU A 170 13.11 -12.69 -60.46
CA GLU A 170 12.40 -13.30 -61.59
C GLU A 170 12.02 -12.22 -62.63
N ARG A 171 11.47 -11.09 -62.18
CA ARG A 171 11.12 -9.94 -63.03
C ARG A 171 12.36 -9.36 -63.71
N MET A 172 13.45 -9.19 -62.96
CA MET A 172 14.72 -8.69 -63.50
C MET A 172 15.29 -9.65 -64.56
N ARG A 173 15.34 -10.96 -64.28
CA ARG A 173 15.78 -11.98 -65.25
C ARG A 173 14.94 -11.96 -66.53
N ALA A 174 13.61 -11.88 -66.40
CA ALA A 174 12.71 -11.80 -67.57
C ALA A 174 12.93 -10.53 -68.40
N TYR A 175 13.19 -9.39 -67.74
CA TYR A 175 13.53 -8.13 -68.40
C TYR A 175 14.85 -8.23 -69.18
N PHE A 176 15.91 -8.73 -68.55
CA PHE A 176 17.20 -8.93 -69.20
C PHE A 176 17.13 -9.90 -70.38
N ALA A 177 16.39 -11.01 -70.25
CA ALA A 177 16.19 -11.97 -71.34
C ALA A 177 15.46 -11.36 -72.56
N ARG A 178 14.53 -10.42 -72.35
CA ARG A 178 13.90 -9.69 -73.47
C ARG A 178 14.86 -8.72 -74.15
N MET A 179 15.71 -8.02 -73.39
CA MET A 179 16.72 -7.13 -73.98
C MET A 179 17.74 -7.88 -74.82
N THR A 180 18.24 -9.03 -74.34
CA THR A 180 19.19 -9.86 -75.11
C THR A 180 18.56 -10.45 -76.37
N ASN A 181 17.29 -10.87 -76.31
CA ASN A 181 16.57 -11.36 -77.49
C ASN A 181 16.18 -10.24 -78.47
N SER A 182 15.94 -9.01 -78.00
CA SER A 182 15.66 -7.85 -78.86
C SER A 182 16.91 -7.30 -79.53
N ALA A 183 18.10 -7.48 -78.94
CA ALA A 183 19.39 -7.12 -79.54
C ALA A 183 19.88 -8.09 -80.63
N CYS A 184 19.22 -9.25 -80.78
CA CYS A 184 19.55 -10.29 -81.78
C CYS A 184 18.92 -10.02 -83.17
N VAL A 185 17.97 -9.08 -83.29
CA VAL A 185 17.39 -8.73 -84.60
C VAL A 185 18.23 -7.62 -85.26
N ILE A 186 19.42 -7.99 -85.75
CA ILE A 186 20.12 -7.24 -86.79
C ILE A 186 19.70 -7.86 -88.13
N PRO A 187 19.00 -7.14 -89.04
CA PRO A 187 18.83 -7.61 -90.40
C PRO A 187 20.15 -7.38 -91.16
N SER A 188 20.99 -8.41 -91.26
CA SER A 188 22.13 -8.38 -92.16
C SER A 188 21.72 -8.98 -93.50
N SER A 189 21.48 -8.06 -94.44
CA SER A 189 21.17 -8.25 -95.85
C SER A 189 22.05 -9.28 -96.54
N THR A 190 21.44 -10.31 -97.13
CA THR A 190 22.03 -11.07 -98.24
C THR A 190 21.85 -10.26 -99.53
N SER A 191 22.92 -9.59 -99.95
CA SER A 191 23.03 -9.08 -101.32
C SER A 191 23.59 -10.21 -102.19
N THR A 192 22.72 -10.79 -103.01
CA THR A 192 23.08 -11.74 -104.07
C THR A 192 22.70 -11.14 -105.42
N CYS A 193 23.68 -11.17 -106.31
CA CYS A 193 23.78 -10.58 -107.65
C CYS A 193 22.87 -11.23 -108.73
N ALA A 194 22.38 -10.39 -109.65
CA ALA A 194 22.16 -10.65 -111.09
C ALA A 194 21.65 -9.33 -111.73
N ALA A 195 22.51 -8.54 -112.40
CA ALA A 195 22.74 -8.56 -113.86
C ALA A 195 21.48 -8.20 -114.68
N ASP A 196 21.44 -7.01 -115.28
CA ASP A 196 21.43 -6.92 -116.75
C ASP A 196 21.75 -5.54 -117.31
N ASN A 197 22.35 -5.59 -118.49
CA ASN A 197 22.95 -4.52 -119.28
C ASN A 197 21.96 -3.49 -119.83
N GLN A 198 22.41 -2.23 -119.93
CA GLN A 198 22.25 -1.44 -121.15
C GLN A 198 23.32 -0.34 -121.16
N GLY A 199 24.19 -0.39 -122.18
CA GLY A 199 25.20 0.64 -122.44
C GLY A 199 24.62 1.82 -123.19
N ASP A 200 25.32 2.95 -123.12
CA ASP A 200 25.94 3.54 -124.32
C ASP A 200 26.94 4.67 -123.92
N PRO A 201 27.79 5.12 -124.87
CA PRO A 201 29.16 5.56 -124.60
C PRO A 201 29.33 7.08 -124.68
N ASN A 202 30.29 7.60 -123.92
CA ASN A 202 31.57 8.15 -124.43
C ASN A 202 32.45 8.59 -123.24
#